data_AF-A0AA37LBE3-F1
#
_entry.id   AF-A0AA37LBE3-F1
#
_cell.length_a   1.000
_cell.length_b   1.000
_cell.length_c   1.000
_cell.angle_alpha   90.00
_cell.angle_beta   90.00
_cell.angle_gamma   90.00
#
_symmetry.space_group_name_H-M   'P 1'
#
loop_
_entity.id
_entity.type
_entity.pdbx_description
1 polymer ?
#
loop_
_entity_poly.entity_id
_entity_poly.type
_entity_poly.pdbx_seq_one_letter_code
_entity_poly.pdbx_strand_id
1 'polypeptide(L)' 'MDDRWVVSLAGEEKLVFTRSWTGSPIVEIQVVAGDEARIVAIAWEGDGSQWRDGSENRARELVVQLCASLLKVGLSSGNM' A
#
# COMPACT_ATOMS: atom_id res chain seq x y z
N MET A 1 6.81 -17.75 12.19
CA MET A 1 7.32 -16.42 11.81
C MET A 1 6.21 -15.44 12.05
N ASP A 2 6.49 -14.30 12.66
CA ASP A 2 5.50 -13.24 12.83
C ASP A 2 5.20 -12.62 11.47
N ASP A 3 4.04 -12.94 10.91
CA ASP A 3 3.57 -12.31 9.68
C ASP A 3 3.18 -10.86 9.99
N ARG A 4 4.12 -9.95 9.72
CA ARG A 4 3.99 -8.52 10.00
C ARG A 4 4.50 -7.73 8.82
N TRP A 5 3.76 -6.68 8.49
CA TRP A 5 4.18 -5.69 7.51
C TRP A 5 4.95 -4.57 8.22
N VAL A 6 6.11 -4.21 7.68
CA VAL A 6 6.91 -3.09 8.14
C VAL A 6 6.69 -1.93 7.19
N VAL A 7 6.34 -0.76 7.73
CA VAL A 7 6.15 0.47 6.93
C VAL A 7 7.40 1.31 7.01
N SER A 8 7.92 1.71 5.86
CA SER A 8 9.06 2.63 5.76
C SER A 8 8.83 3.71 4.71
N LEU A 9 9.53 4.83 4.89
CA LEU A 9 9.66 5.86 3.88
C LEU A 9 10.83 5.50 2.95
N ALA A 10 10.60 5.54 1.65
CA ALA A 10 11.59 5.33 0.61
C ALA A 10 11.85 6.64 -0.14
N GLY A 11 12.55 7.56 0.51
CA GLY A 11 12.68 8.95 0.06
C GLY A 11 11.53 9.83 0.58
N GLU A 12 11.39 11.03 0.04
CA GLU A 12 10.45 12.05 0.54
C GLU A 12 9.00 11.78 0.14
N GLU A 13 8.80 10.98 -0.91
CA GLU A 13 7.53 10.91 -1.65
C GLU A 13 7.02 9.46 -1.82
N LYS A 14 7.59 8.50 -1.10
CA LYS A 14 7.23 7.09 -1.27
C LYS A 14 7.13 6.37 0.08
N LEU A 15 6.02 5.67 0.28
CA LEU A 15 5.82 4.74 1.38
C LEU A 15 5.89 3.31 0.84
N VAL A 16 6.61 2.44 1.53
CA VAL A 16 6.77 1.03 1.15
C VAL A 16 6.41 0.15 2.34
N PHE A 17 5.59 -0.87 2.09
CA PHE A 17 5.32 -1.91 3.07
C PHE A 17 6.09 -3.15 2.66
N THR A 18 6.84 -3.73 3.60
CA THR A 18 7.65 -4.92 3.35
C THR A 18 7.30 -6.05 4.30
N ARG A 19 7.50 -7.29 3.86
CA ARG A 19 7.42 -8.48 4.73
C ARG A 19 8.54 -8.43 5.76
N SER A 20 8.21 -8.53 7.04
CA SER A 20 9.21 -8.43 8.12
C SER A 20 10.33 -9.48 8.03
N TRP A 21 10.06 -10.63 7.41
CA TRP A 21 10.98 -11.78 7.35
C TRP A 21 11.80 -11.88 6.06
N THR A 22 11.40 -11.19 4.98
CA THR A 22 12.18 -11.16 3.72
C THR A 22 12.67 -9.77 3.34
N GLY A 23 12.03 -8.72 3.86
CA GLY A 23 12.22 -7.35 3.41
C GLY A 23 11.62 -7.07 2.02
N SER A 24 10.94 -8.04 1.40
CA SER A 24 10.34 -7.89 0.08
C SER A 24 9.18 -6.89 0.13
N PRO A 25 9.10 -5.93 -0.82
CA PRO A 25 8.00 -4.98 -0.90
C PRO A 25 6.71 -5.67 -1.34
N ILE A 26 5.60 -5.28 -0.72
CA ILE A 26 4.25 -5.80 -0.97
C ILE A 26 3.35 -4.71 -1.54
N VAL A 27 3.46 -3.49 -1.01
CA VAL A 27 2.82 -2.30 -1.58
C VAL A 27 3.76 -1.13 -1.56
N GLU A 28 3.71 -0.37 -2.64
CA GLU A 28 4.36 0.92 -2.78
C GLU A 28 3.31 1.99 -3.03
N ILE A 29 3.39 3.08 -2.28
CA ILE A 29 2.47 4.21 -2.36
C ILE A 29 3.29 5.45 -2.70
N GLN A 30 2.97 6.08 -3.83
CA GLN A 30 3.58 7.33 -4.24
C GLN A 30 2.74 8.50 -3.72
N VAL A 31 3.39 9.40 -3.00
CA VAL A 31 2.83 10.64 -2.47
C VAL A 31 3.51 11.81 -3.18
N VAL A 32 2.78 12.83 -3.59
CA VAL A 32 3.37 14.10 -4.03
C VAL A 32 3.17 15.12 -2.92
N ALA A 33 4.26 15.74 -2.48
CA ALA A 33 4.23 16.78 -1.47
C ALA A 33 3.86 18.14 -2.10
N GLY A 34 3.04 18.92 -1.39
CA GLY A 34 2.58 20.26 -1.76
C GLY A 34 1.83 20.89 -0.58
N ASP A 35 1.11 22.00 -0.81
CA ASP A 35 0.26 22.62 0.23
C ASP A 35 -0.75 21.61 0.84
N GLU A 36 -1.19 20.64 0.04
CA GLU A 36 -1.85 19.42 0.49
C GLU A 36 -1.14 18.21 -0.11
N ALA A 37 -0.72 17.26 0.75
CA ALA A 37 -0.12 16.02 0.31
C ALA A 37 -1.16 15.12 -0.37
N ARG A 38 -0.78 14.46 -1.47
CA ARG A 38 -1.69 13.58 -2.23
C ARG A 38 -1.04 12.26 -2.62
N ILE A 39 -1.74 11.14 -2.44
CA ILE A 39 -1.34 9.86 -3.07
C ILE A 39 -1.71 9.94 -4.54
N VAL A 40 -0.73 9.66 -5.40
CA VAL A 40 -0.89 9.68 -6.86
C VAL A 40 -0.84 8.28 -7.48
N ALA A 41 -0.30 7.30 -6.76
CA ALA A 41 -0.26 5.90 -7.21
C ALA A 41 -0.17 4.93 -6.03
N ILE A 42 -0.79 3.76 -6.19
CA ILE A 42 -0.63 2.61 -5.30
C ILE A 42 -0.32 1.40 -6.20
N ALA A 43 0.85 0.79 -6.00
CA ALA A 43 1.28 -0.40 -6.72
C ALA A 43 1.41 -1.57 -5.73
N TRP A 44 0.71 -2.66 -6.02
CA TRP A 44 0.79 -3.91 -5.25
C TRP A 44 1.73 -4.88 -5.95
N GLU A 45 2.41 -5.72 -5.19
CA GLU A 45 3.18 -6.85 -5.73
C GLU A 45 2.26 -7.73 -6.61
N GLY A 46 2.71 -8.03 -7.83
CA GLY A 46 1.89 -8.67 -8.86
C GLY A 46 1.87 -10.19 -8.85
N ASP A 47 2.56 -10.86 -7.92
CA ASP A 47 2.66 -12.32 -7.90
C ASP A 47 1.67 -12.93 -6.89
N GLY A 48 0.42 -13.11 -7.32
CA GLY A 48 -0.63 -13.79 -6.52
C GLY A 48 -0.25 -15.18 -5.97
N SER A 49 0.93 -15.73 -6.30
CA SER A 49 1.51 -16.96 -5.76
C SER A 49 2.09 -16.86 -4.34
N GLN A 50 2.40 -15.66 -3.83
CA GLN A 50 2.91 -15.50 -2.45
C GLN A 50 1.83 -15.22 -1.40
N TRP A 51 0.58 -15.05 -1.82
CA TRP A 51 -0.49 -14.49 -0.99
C TRP A 51 -1.26 -15.62 -0.34
N ARG A 52 -1.01 -15.88 0.94
CA ARG A 52 -1.37 -17.16 1.56
C ARG A 52 -2.70 -17.16 2.31
N ASP A 53 -3.32 -16.02 2.60
CA ASP A 53 -4.58 -16.00 3.37
C ASP A 53 -5.48 -14.77 3.17
N GLY A 54 -6.68 -14.82 3.76
CA GLY A 54 -7.67 -13.73 3.71
C GLY A 54 -7.29 -12.46 4.50
N SER A 55 -6.25 -12.51 5.34
CA SER A 55 -5.80 -11.34 6.12
C SER A 55 -5.10 -10.31 5.24
N GLU A 56 -4.34 -10.74 4.22
CA GLU A 56 -3.70 -9.83 3.25
C GLU A 56 -4.73 -9.11 2.37
N ASN A 57 -5.80 -9.79 1.95
CA ASN A 57 -6.91 -9.15 1.23
C ASN A 57 -7.57 -8.06 2.09
N ARG A 58 -7.79 -8.35 3.39
CA ARG A 58 -8.36 -7.38 4.32
C ARG A 58 -7.42 -6.20 4.58
N ALA A 59 -6.11 -6.45 4.67
CA ALA A 59 -5.12 -5.39 4.81
C ALA A 59 -5.08 -4.47 3.58
N ARG A 60 -5.22 -5.02 2.38
CA ARG A 60 -5.37 -4.23 1.13
C ARG A 60 -6.60 -3.33 1.16
N GLU A 61 -7.75 -3.86 1.55
CA GLU A 61 -8.97 -3.04 1.72
C GLU A 61 -8.76 -1.90 2.72
N LEU A 62 -8.14 -2.18 3.87
CA LEU A 62 -7.87 -1.17 4.90
C LEU A 62 -6.90 -0.08 4.40
N VAL A 63 -5.87 -0.44 3.65
CA VAL A 63 -4.95 0.54 3.04
C VAL A 63 -5.69 1.41 2.03
N VAL A 64 -6.52 0.82 1.16
CA VAL A 64 -7.34 1.58 0.21
C VAL A 64 -8.31 2.52 0.93
N GLN A 65 -8.98 2.04 1.98
CA GLN A 65 -9.89 2.85 2.80
C GLN A 65 -9.15 4.00 3.51
N LEU A 66 -7.97 3.72 4.09
CA LEU A 66 -7.14 4.73 4.74
C LEU A 66 -6.75 5.82 3.74
N CYS A 67 -6.29 5.43 2.54
CA CYS A 67 -5.93 6.35 1.47
C CYS A 67 -7.12 7.21 1.03
N ALA A 68 -8.31 6.61 0.85
CA ALA A 68 -9.52 7.35 0.50
C ALA A 68 -9.92 8.36 1.59
N SER A 69 -9.78 7.98 2.87
CA SER A 69 -10.15 8.83 4.00
C SER A 69 -9.20 10.02 4.20
N LEU A 70 -7.88 9.81 4.02
CA LEU A 70 -6.87 10.84 4.22
C LEU A 70 -6.87 11.90 3.11
N LEU A 71 -7.36 11.55 1.92
CA LEU A 71 -7.15 12.36 0.71
C LEU A 71 -8.43 12.86 0.06
N LYS A 72 -9.61 12.51 0.59
CA LYS A 72 -10.92 12.83 -0.01
C LYS A 72 -11.02 12.48 -1.51
N VAL A 73 -10.23 11.51 -2.00
CA VAL A 73 -10.27 11.11 -3.41
C VAL A 73 -11.41 10.11 -3.61
N GLY A 74 -12.26 10.35 -4.61
CA GLY A 74 -13.25 9.37 -5.04
C GLY A 74 -12.56 8.12 -5.56
N LEU A 75 -12.80 6.96 -4.94
CA LEU A 75 -12.29 5.68 -5.41
C LEU A 75 -13.06 5.30 -6.69
N SER A 76 -12.47 5.47 -7.87
CA SER A 76 -12.97 4.81 -9.08
C SER A 76 -12.39 3.41 -9.16
N SER A 77 -13.22 2.40 -8.97
CA SER A 77 -12.89 1.00 -9.23
C SER A 77 -12.71 0.81 -10.74
N GLY A 78 -11.48 1.00 -11.24
CA GLY A 78 -11.10 0.52 -12.55
C GLY A 78 -10.99 -0.99 -12.50
N ASN A 79 -11.91 -1.70 -13.14
CA ASN A 79 -11.79 -3.14 -13.38
C ASN A 79 -10.51 -3.40 -14.20
N MET A 80 -9.64 -4.26 -13.69
CA MET A 80 -8.66 -5.01 -14.51
C MET A 80 -9.38 -6.16 -15.21
#